data_AF-A0A952U0G1-F1
#
_entry.id   AF-A0A952U0G1-F1
#
_cell.length_a   1.000
_cell.length_b   1.000
_cell.length_c   1.000
_cell.angle_alpha   90.00
_cell.angle_beta   90.00
_cell.angle_gamma   90.00
#
_symmetry.space_group_name_H-M   'P 1'
#
loop_
_entity.id
_entity.type
_entity.pdbx_description
1 polymer ?
#
loop_
_entity_poly.entity_id
_entity_poly.type
_entity_poly.pdbx_seq_one_letter_code
_entity_poly.pdbx_strand_id
1 'polypeptide(L)'
;MTIKPIHRFCARSFGLTLLLCAFAAPSWSNLLDCREELAVHGPIEAQSHAYIQASNSKPMLEALWNKAPDKYEYGDRFTVTLTAKRKCYAYLFYITEHDESLAIFPSRSQEHNVMNADSQMAIESVSKNMMQVDTTPGRLVLLSVADGRDAQLVRKKLLKGSDWQPLKAPADHWLAMSGKQLLRKLEALKKAHPNVVSFSVEEAPRAKSKPKPLQFGKPSKFELTYLH
;
A
#
# COMPACT_ATOMS: atom_id res chain seq x y z
N MET A 1 34.76 -25.58 -37.18
CA MET A 1 34.32 -26.59 -36.18
C MET A 1 32.81 -26.72 -36.29
N THR A 2 32.37 -27.96 -36.37
CA THR A 2 31.08 -28.43 -36.86
C THR A 2 30.25 -28.97 -35.67
N ILE A 3 28.93 -29.11 -35.86
CA ILE A 3 27.98 -29.95 -35.08
C ILE A 3 27.44 -29.28 -33.78
N LYS A 4 26.14 -29.23 -33.43
CA LYS A 4 24.80 -29.55 -33.97
C LYS A 4 23.76 -28.90 -33.01
N PRO A 5 22.51 -28.66 -33.43
CA PRO A 5 21.37 -28.35 -32.56
C PRO A 5 20.64 -29.64 -32.11
N ILE A 6 20.03 -29.65 -30.93
CA ILE A 6 19.26 -30.80 -30.40
C ILE A 6 17.92 -30.35 -29.79
N HIS A 7 16.85 -30.81 -30.47
CA HIS A 7 15.59 -31.39 -30.00
C HIS A 7 14.70 -30.63 -29.00
N ARG A 8 13.47 -30.24 -29.37
CA ARG A 8 12.22 -31.00 -29.64
C ARG A 8 11.40 -31.32 -28.37
N PHE A 9 10.12 -30.95 -28.46
CA PHE A 9 8.91 -31.63 -27.97
C PHE A 9 8.70 -31.80 -26.45
N CYS A 10 7.60 -31.23 -25.94
CA CYS A 10 6.48 -32.06 -25.49
C CYS A 10 5.18 -31.26 -25.40
N ALA A 11 4.23 -31.56 -26.28
CA ALA A 11 2.83 -31.24 -26.11
C ALA A 11 2.21 -32.29 -25.16
N ARG A 12 1.41 -31.86 -24.18
CA ARG A 12 0.46 -32.74 -23.51
C ARG A 12 -0.89 -32.05 -23.34
N SER A 13 -1.78 -32.45 -24.23
CA SER A 13 -3.22 -32.37 -24.15
C SER A 13 -3.74 -33.30 -23.05
N PHE A 14 -4.55 -32.78 -22.14
CA PHE A 14 -5.52 -33.50 -21.31
C PHE A 14 -6.53 -32.42 -20.89
N GLY A 15 -7.84 -32.58 -20.94
CA GLY A 15 -8.68 -33.74 -21.14
C GLY A 15 -10.05 -33.25 -20.68
N LEU A 16 -10.95 -33.10 -21.63
CA LEU A 16 -12.33 -32.68 -21.45
C LEU A 16 -13.05 -33.71 -20.57
N THR A 17 -13.74 -33.29 -19.53
CA THR A 17 -14.82 -34.10 -18.93
C THR A 17 -15.95 -33.18 -18.53
N LEU A 18 -16.92 -33.06 -19.44
CA LEU A 18 -18.27 -32.61 -19.14
C LEU A 18 -18.92 -33.65 -18.21
N LEU A 19 -19.39 -33.21 -17.04
CA LEU A 19 -20.40 -33.94 -16.29
C LEU A 19 -21.69 -33.12 -16.31
N LEU A 20 -22.62 -33.56 -17.16
CA LEU A 20 -24.02 -33.16 -17.16
C LEU A 20 -24.70 -33.83 -15.96
N CYS A 21 -25.18 -33.03 -15.00
CA CYS A 21 -26.22 -33.46 -14.08
C CYS A 21 -27.51 -32.73 -14.44
N ALA A 22 -28.40 -33.45 -15.12
CA ALA A 22 -29.80 -33.14 -15.28
C ALA A 22 -30.59 -33.86 -14.19
N PHE A 23 -31.25 -33.13 -13.28
CA PHE A 23 -32.36 -33.61 -12.45
C PHE A 23 -33.22 -32.36 -12.14
N ALA A 24 -34.34 -32.20 -12.84
CA ALA A 24 -35.67 -32.67 -12.43
C ALA A 24 -36.40 -31.59 -11.59
N ALA A 25 -37.24 -30.82 -12.29
CA ALA A 25 -38.23 -29.94 -11.70
C ALA A 25 -39.43 -30.76 -11.17
N PRO A 26 -39.95 -30.49 -9.97
CA PRO A 26 -41.29 -30.89 -9.59
C PRO A 26 -42.31 -29.80 -9.96
N SER A 27 -43.48 -30.33 -10.34
CA SER A 27 -44.66 -29.69 -10.90
C SER A 27 -45.33 -28.66 -10.00
N TRP A 28 -45.89 -27.65 -10.67
CA TRP A 28 -46.86 -26.72 -10.14
C TRP A 28 -48.22 -27.41 -9.93
N SER A 29 -48.65 -27.54 -8.67
CA SER A 29 -50.07 -27.66 -8.32
C SER A 29 -50.21 -27.52 -6.80
N ASN A 30 -50.52 -26.30 -6.34
CA ASN A 30 -51.39 -26.03 -5.19
C ASN A 30 -51.60 -24.51 -5.13
N LEU A 31 -52.56 -24.06 -5.94
CA LEU A 31 -53.37 -22.89 -5.67
C LEU A 31 -54.38 -23.29 -4.59
N LEU A 32 -54.40 -22.60 -3.44
CA LEU A 32 -55.58 -21.89 -2.91
C LEU A 32 -55.33 -21.38 -1.48
N ASP A 33 -55.76 -20.13 -1.30
CA ASP A 33 -56.28 -19.51 -0.09
C ASP A 33 -55.42 -19.41 1.16
N CYS A 34 -54.75 -18.26 1.30
CA CYS A 34 -54.75 -17.50 2.55
C CYS A 34 -54.86 -16.00 2.20
N ARG A 35 -56.07 -15.49 2.37
CA ARG A 35 -56.46 -14.09 2.21
C ARG A 35 -56.46 -13.40 3.58
N GLU A 36 -55.98 -12.16 3.58
CA GLU A 36 -56.14 -11.11 4.60
C GLU A 36 -55.52 -11.31 5.98
N GLU A 37 -54.41 -10.62 6.24
CA GLU A 37 -54.39 -9.59 7.29
C GLU A 37 -53.35 -8.50 6.98
N LEU A 38 -53.83 -7.27 6.94
CA LEU A 38 -53.05 -6.04 6.77
C LEU A 38 -52.23 -5.75 8.02
N ALA A 39 -50.91 -5.75 7.92
CA ALA A 39 -50.05 -5.05 8.86
C ALA A 39 -48.96 -4.29 8.09
N VAL A 40 -49.01 -2.97 8.28
CA VAL A 40 -48.13 -1.94 7.73
C VAL A 40 -46.69 -2.19 8.19
N HIS A 41 -45.89 -2.85 7.36
CA HIS A 41 -44.43 -2.77 7.43
C HIS A 41 -43.91 -2.15 6.14
N GLY A 42 -43.53 -0.87 6.23
CA GLY A 42 -42.82 -0.16 5.19
C GLY A 42 -41.49 -0.85 4.82
N PRO A 43 -40.88 -0.49 3.69
CA PRO A 43 -39.80 -1.27 3.09
C PRO A 43 -38.51 -1.14 3.92
N ILE A 44 -38.18 -2.18 4.69
CA ILE A 44 -36.89 -2.32 5.40
C ILE A 44 -35.75 -2.69 4.43
N GLU A 45 -36.05 -3.08 3.19
CA GLU A 45 -35.03 -3.50 2.20
C GLU A 45 -34.27 -2.34 1.53
N ALA A 46 -34.80 -1.11 1.55
CA ALA A 46 -34.11 0.04 0.95
C ALA A 46 -33.02 0.64 1.86
N GLN A 47 -33.05 0.36 3.16
CA GLN A 47 -32.11 0.97 4.12
C GLN A 47 -30.84 0.13 4.33
N SER A 48 -30.86 -1.19 4.09
CA SER A 48 -29.66 -2.03 4.19
C SER A 48 -28.68 -1.78 3.03
N HIS A 49 -29.18 -1.52 1.82
CA HIS A 49 -28.36 -1.16 0.66
C HIS A 49 -27.74 0.24 0.79
N ALA A 50 -28.46 1.18 1.41
CA ALA A 50 -27.95 2.54 1.67
C ALA A 50 -26.89 2.57 2.78
N TYR A 51 -27.00 1.72 3.81
CA TYR A 51 -26.00 1.65 4.89
C TYR A 51 -24.68 1.01 4.41
N ILE A 52 -24.73 0.06 3.47
CA ILE A 52 -23.53 -0.48 2.82
C ILE A 52 -22.88 0.57 1.89
N GLN A 53 -23.66 1.45 1.26
CA GLN A 53 -23.13 2.51 0.39
C GLN A 53 -22.51 3.69 1.15
N ALA A 54 -23.01 4.06 2.33
CA ALA A 54 -22.53 5.22 3.09
C ALA A 54 -21.21 4.99 3.86
N SER A 55 -20.75 3.75 3.99
CA SER A 55 -19.45 3.44 4.63
C SER A 55 -18.24 3.57 3.69
N ASN A 56 -18.47 3.74 2.37
CA ASN A 56 -17.42 3.76 1.34
C ASN A 56 -16.64 5.09 1.24
N SER A 57 -16.95 6.10 2.04
CA SER A 57 -16.30 7.42 1.97
C SER A 57 -15.15 7.61 2.96
N LYS A 58 -14.98 6.70 3.93
CA LYS A 58 -13.91 6.82 4.93
C LYS A 58 -12.56 6.33 4.40
N PRO A 59 -11.44 6.99 4.75
CA PRO A 59 -10.12 6.50 4.42
C PRO A 59 -9.95 5.07 4.97
N MET A 60 -9.47 4.19 4.10
CA MET A 60 -9.35 2.76 4.41
C MET A 60 -8.10 2.42 5.20
N LEU A 61 -7.07 3.28 5.10
CA LEU A 61 -5.85 3.21 5.87
C LEU A 61 -5.74 4.47 6.73
N GLU A 62 -5.41 4.27 8.00
CA GLU A 62 -5.03 5.33 8.93
C GLU A 62 -3.56 5.14 9.29
N ALA A 63 -2.80 6.24 9.30
CA ALA A 63 -1.43 6.25 9.80
C ALA A 63 -1.38 6.84 11.20
N LEU A 64 -0.67 6.13 12.08
CA LEU A 64 -0.32 6.60 13.41
C LEU A 64 1.20 6.69 13.52
N TRP A 65 1.69 7.86 13.90
CA TRP A 65 3.09 8.15 14.16
C TRP A 65 3.48 7.70 15.57
N ASN A 66 4.71 7.22 15.76
CA ASN A 66 5.19 6.85 17.10
C ASN A 66 5.39 8.05 18.04
N LYS A 67 5.52 9.26 17.50
CA LYS A 67 5.54 10.54 18.23
C LYS A 67 4.73 11.59 17.49
N ALA A 68 4.26 12.61 18.20
CA ALA A 68 3.67 13.80 17.57
C ALA A 68 4.71 14.51 16.67
N PRO A 69 4.32 15.12 15.53
CA PRO A 69 5.26 15.72 14.58
C PRO A 69 6.21 16.77 15.17
N ASP A 70 5.79 17.50 16.21
CA ASP A 70 6.58 18.53 16.89
C ASP A 70 7.62 17.97 17.87
N LYS A 71 7.59 16.66 18.14
CA LYS A 71 8.46 15.97 19.11
C LYS A 71 9.65 15.25 18.48
N TYR A 72 9.79 15.31 17.16
CA TYR A 72 10.93 14.70 16.49
C TYR A 72 12.14 15.61 16.48
N GLU A 73 13.29 15.04 16.79
CA GLU A 73 14.59 15.66 16.62
C GLU A 73 15.26 15.18 15.32
N TYR A 74 16.25 15.93 14.84
CA TYR A 74 17.00 15.52 13.66
C TYR A 74 17.73 14.19 13.92
N GLY A 75 17.56 13.23 13.01
CA GLY A 75 18.11 11.88 13.13
C GLY A 75 17.24 10.90 13.91
N ASP A 76 16.14 11.35 14.52
CA ASP A 76 15.17 10.44 15.15
C ASP A 76 14.64 9.46 14.11
N ARG A 77 14.50 8.19 14.52
CA ARG A 77 13.75 7.22 13.72
C ARG A 77 12.26 7.42 13.97
N PHE A 78 11.50 7.49 12.89
CA PHE A 78 10.04 7.44 12.97
C PHE A 78 9.53 6.09 12.47
N THR A 79 8.42 5.64 13.05
CA THR A 79 7.70 4.42 12.67
C THR A 79 6.29 4.84 12.27
N VAL A 80 5.77 4.24 11.21
CA VAL A 80 4.39 4.46 10.76
C VAL A 80 3.60 3.19 11.05
N THR A 81 2.60 3.29 11.91
CA THR A 81 1.64 2.20 12.12
C THR A 81 0.46 2.41 11.19
N LEU A 82 0.27 1.50 10.25
CA LEU A 82 -0.90 1.47 9.40
C LEU A 82 -2.01 0.66 10.07
N THR A 83 -3.23 1.18 10.06
CA THR A 83 -4.43 0.44 10.46
C THR A 83 -5.40 0.39 9.28
N ALA A 84 -5.80 -0.81 8.88
CA ALA A 84 -6.73 -1.01 7.76
C ALA A 84 -8.14 -1.27 8.27
N LYS A 85 -9.13 -0.47 7.86
CA LYS A 85 -10.56 -0.67 8.26
C LYS A 85 -11.26 -1.78 7.51
N ARG A 86 -10.70 -2.22 6.39
CA ARG A 86 -11.17 -3.34 5.57
C ARG A 86 -9.99 -3.99 4.88
N LYS A 87 -10.17 -5.22 4.43
CA LYS A 87 -9.14 -5.93 3.70
C LYS A 87 -8.69 -5.15 2.46
N CYS A 88 -7.40 -4.86 2.35
CA CYS A 88 -6.84 -4.04 1.29
C CYS A 88 -5.37 -4.35 1.01
N TYR A 89 -4.88 -3.92 -0.15
CA TYR A 89 -3.46 -3.76 -0.41
C TYR A 89 -3.03 -2.39 0.06
N ALA A 90 -2.07 -2.34 0.97
CA ALA A 90 -1.52 -1.11 1.51
C ALA A 90 -0.23 -0.71 0.80
N TYR A 91 -0.05 0.59 0.62
CA TYR A 91 1.16 1.18 0.09
C TYR A 91 1.48 2.45 0.88
N LEU A 92 2.76 2.64 1.18
CA LEU A 92 3.32 3.84 1.77
C LEU A 92 4.43 4.33 0.85
N PHE A 93 4.24 5.52 0.29
CA PHE A 93 5.26 6.19 -0.51
C PHE A 93 5.82 7.41 0.23
N TYR A 94 7.05 7.77 -0.11
CA TYR A 94 7.68 9.01 0.31
C TYR A 94 8.09 9.80 -0.92
N ILE A 95 7.81 11.10 -0.91
CA ILE A 95 8.23 12.06 -1.92
C ILE A 95 9.17 13.05 -1.26
N THR A 96 10.41 13.12 -1.74
CA THR A 96 11.45 14.04 -1.25
C THR A 96 11.17 15.47 -1.69
N GLU A 97 11.88 16.44 -1.11
CA GLU A 97 11.86 17.84 -1.57
C GLU A 97 12.28 18.00 -3.05
N HIS A 98 13.11 17.09 -3.56
CA HIS A 98 13.60 17.09 -4.94
C HIS A 98 12.66 16.39 -5.93
N ASP A 99 11.41 16.12 -5.52
CA ASP A 99 10.42 15.39 -6.31
C ASP A 99 10.86 13.96 -6.69
N GLU A 100 11.75 13.36 -5.90
CA GLU A 100 12.06 11.94 -6.05
C GLU A 100 11.05 11.11 -5.26
N SER A 101 10.68 9.93 -5.76
CA SER A 101 9.69 9.07 -5.10
C SER A 101 10.26 7.72 -4.68
N LEU A 102 9.85 7.29 -3.50
CA LEU A 102 10.23 6.03 -2.88
C LEU A 102 8.97 5.26 -2.48
N ALA A 103 8.96 3.95 -2.70
CA ALA A 103 7.98 3.05 -2.09
C ALA A 103 8.56 2.51 -0.79
N ILE A 104 8.18 3.08 0.36
CA ILE A 104 8.59 2.57 1.68
C ILE A 104 7.99 1.19 1.89
N PHE A 105 6.72 1.01 1.52
CA PHE A 105 6.01 -0.26 1.61
C PHE A 105 4.99 -0.41 0.46
N PRO A 106 4.86 -1.58 -0.16
CA PRO A 106 5.89 -2.61 -0.22
C PRO A 106 7.12 -2.12 -0.99
N SER A 107 8.27 -2.70 -0.67
CA SER A 107 9.47 -2.63 -1.51
C SER A 107 9.32 -3.50 -2.76
N ARG A 108 10.25 -3.39 -3.71
CA ARG A 108 10.35 -4.25 -4.89
C ARG A 108 10.46 -5.73 -4.54
N SER A 109 11.12 -6.05 -3.43
CA SER A 109 11.39 -7.41 -2.98
C SER A 109 10.25 -7.99 -2.12
N GLN A 110 9.30 -7.16 -1.68
CA GLN A 110 8.16 -7.59 -0.87
C GLN A 110 7.01 -8.12 -1.74
N GLU A 111 6.75 -9.43 -1.64
CA GLU A 111 5.72 -10.12 -2.43
C GLU A 111 4.28 -9.86 -1.92
N HIS A 112 4.15 -9.50 -0.63
CA HIS A 112 2.87 -9.35 0.05
C HIS A 112 2.72 -7.97 0.69
N ASN A 113 1.59 -7.33 0.39
CA ASN A 113 1.20 -6.05 0.96
C ASN A 113 -0.29 -6.01 1.33
N VAL A 114 -0.87 -7.19 1.58
CA VAL A 114 -2.26 -7.35 1.99
C VAL A 114 -2.37 -7.10 3.50
N MET A 115 -3.30 -6.24 3.88
CA MET A 115 -3.72 -6.02 5.26
C MET A 115 -5.15 -6.52 5.41
N ASN A 116 -5.42 -7.21 6.53
CA ASN A 116 -6.78 -7.61 6.89
C ASN A 116 -7.53 -6.46 7.56
N ALA A 117 -8.86 -6.55 7.62
CA ALA A 117 -9.66 -5.59 8.39
C ALA A 117 -9.21 -5.58 9.86
N ASP A 118 -9.16 -4.38 10.44
CA ASP A 118 -8.76 -4.08 11.81
C ASP A 118 -7.34 -4.57 12.19
N SER A 119 -6.53 -4.90 11.19
CA SER A 119 -5.13 -5.25 11.41
C SER A 119 -4.26 -4.00 11.47
N GLN A 120 -3.31 -4.04 12.41
CA GLN A 120 -2.25 -3.03 12.54
C GLN A 120 -0.96 -3.61 11.97
N MET A 121 -0.23 -2.78 11.23
CA MET A 121 1.08 -3.10 10.71
C MET A 121 2.03 -1.95 10.99
N ALA A 122 3.03 -2.19 11.82
CA ALA A 122 4.13 -1.25 12.02
C ALA A 122 5.10 -1.37 10.84
N ILE A 123 5.29 -0.27 10.11
CA ILE A 123 6.33 -0.14 9.10
C ILE A 123 7.53 0.49 9.78
N GLU A 124 8.52 -0.35 10.04
CA GLU A 124 9.79 0.06 10.63
C GLU A 124 10.81 0.52 9.59
N SER A 125 11.92 1.05 10.08
CA SER A 125 13.01 1.60 9.28
C SER A 125 13.50 0.60 8.23
N VAL A 126 13.19 0.92 6.97
CA VAL A 126 13.53 0.17 5.77
C VAL A 126 15.04 -0.04 5.57
N SER A 127 15.84 0.96 5.91
CA SER A 127 17.31 0.90 5.88
C SER A 127 17.88 1.94 6.85
N LYS A 128 19.17 1.83 7.20
CA LYS A 128 19.87 2.86 7.98
C LYS A 128 19.64 4.20 7.28
N ASN A 129 18.78 5.04 7.85
CA ASN A 129 18.48 6.43 7.47
C ASN A 129 17.27 6.70 6.56
N MET A 130 16.57 5.69 6.01
CA MET A 130 15.40 5.97 5.13
C MET A 130 14.13 6.42 5.85
N MET A 131 14.03 6.17 7.16
CA MET A 131 12.94 6.67 8.03
C MET A 131 13.55 7.41 9.21
N GLN A 132 14.49 8.30 8.91
CA GLN A 132 15.01 9.27 9.87
C GLN A 132 14.45 10.64 9.57
N VAL A 133 14.18 11.39 10.62
CA VAL A 133 13.71 12.76 10.52
C VAL A 133 14.86 13.66 10.08
N ASP A 134 14.68 14.32 8.93
CA ASP A 134 15.57 15.37 8.45
C ASP A 134 14.93 16.76 8.72
N THR A 135 15.69 17.79 8.45
CA THR A 135 15.26 19.18 8.30
C THR A 135 14.62 19.49 6.95
N THR A 136 14.78 18.61 5.95
CA THR A 136 14.22 18.81 4.61
C THR A 136 12.72 18.44 4.61
N PRO A 137 11.87 19.23 3.93
CA PRO A 137 10.47 18.87 3.78
C PRO A 137 10.31 17.62 2.90
N GLY A 138 9.32 16.81 3.23
CA GLY A 138 8.93 15.64 2.46
C GLY A 138 7.44 15.37 2.61
N ARG A 139 6.91 14.51 1.76
CA ARG A 139 5.50 14.10 1.81
C ARG A 139 5.39 12.59 1.87
N LEU A 140 4.49 12.11 2.72
CA LEU A 140 4.11 10.71 2.78
C LEU A 140 2.78 10.53 2.05
N VAL A 141 2.69 9.49 1.24
CA VAL A 141 1.48 9.17 0.49
C VAL A 141 1.01 7.79 0.93
N LEU A 142 -0.15 7.77 1.58
CA LEU A 142 -0.79 6.55 2.05
C LEU A 142 -1.80 6.13 1.01
N LEU A 143 -1.59 4.99 0.38
CA LEU A 143 -2.49 4.46 -0.64
C LEU A 143 -3.07 3.13 -0.17
N SER A 144 -4.38 3.05 -0.25
CA SER A 144 -5.16 1.84 -0.05
C SER A 144 -5.78 1.42 -1.38
N VAL A 145 -5.63 0.14 -1.71
CA VAL A 145 -6.39 -0.52 -2.78
C VAL A 145 -7.24 -1.60 -2.15
N ALA A 146 -8.53 -1.35 -2.09
CA ALA A 146 -9.47 -2.24 -1.47
C ALA A 146 -9.55 -3.60 -2.15
N ASP A 147 -9.65 -4.69 -1.37
CA ASP A 147 -9.89 -6.01 -1.95
C ASP A 147 -11.25 -6.04 -2.66
N GLY A 148 -11.29 -6.61 -3.86
CA GLY A 148 -12.45 -6.55 -4.75
C GLY A 148 -12.10 -6.92 -6.20
N ARG A 149 -13.12 -6.94 -7.07
CA ARG A 149 -13.01 -7.38 -8.48
C ARG A 149 -11.89 -6.66 -9.25
N ASP A 150 -11.77 -5.35 -9.05
CA ASP A 150 -10.80 -4.51 -9.77
C ASP A 150 -9.45 -4.40 -9.06
N ALA A 151 -9.32 -4.92 -7.83
CA ALA A 151 -8.14 -4.72 -7.00
C ALA A 151 -6.86 -5.26 -7.65
N GLN A 152 -6.94 -6.47 -8.24
CA GLN A 152 -5.82 -7.09 -8.93
C GLN A 152 -5.41 -6.32 -10.19
N LEU A 153 -6.38 -5.73 -10.90
CA LEU A 153 -6.10 -4.91 -12.07
C LEU A 153 -5.38 -3.62 -11.68
N VAL A 154 -5.85 -2.95 -10.63
CA VAL A 154 -5.22 -1.76 -10.07
C VAL A 154 -3.80 -2.08 -9.61
N ARG A 155 -3.61 -3.17 -8.84
CA ARG A 155 -2.30 -3.62 -8.35
C ARG A 155 -1.29 -3.81 -9.49
N LYS A 156 -1.69 -4.50 -10.56
CA LYS A 156 -0.84 -4.72 -11.75
C LYS A 156 -0.50 -3.43 -12.51
N LYS A 157 -1.36 -2.41 -12.45
CA LYS A 157 -1.14 -1.11 -13.11
C LYS A 157 -0.34 -0.13 -12.25
N LEU A 158 -0.41 -0.27 -10.93
CA LEU A 158 0.14 0.68 -9.97
C LEU A 158 1.67 0.76 -10.02
N LEU A 159 2.37 -0.36 -9.87
CA LEU A 159 3.83 -0.46 -9.99
C LEU A 159 4.19 -1.64 -10.87
N LYS A 160 5.05 -1.39 -11.86
CA LYS A 160 5.62 -2.40 -12.76
C LYS A 160 7.10 -2.59 -12.47
N GLY A 161 7.70 -3.69 -12.95
CA GLY A 161 9.14 -3.93 -12.80
C GLY A 161 10.02 -2.79 -13.35
N SER A 162 9.55 -2.10 -14.40
CA SER A 162 10.20 -0.92 -15.00
C SER A 162 10.10 0.35 -14.16
N ASP A 163 9.22 0.39 -13.16
CA ASP A 163 8.98 1.57 -12.33
C ASP A 163 10.01 1.71 -11.20
N TRP A 164 10.95 0.77 -11.06
CA TRP A 164 11.97 0.74 -10.00
C TRP A 164 13.34 1.17 -10.52
N GLN A 165 14.09 1.94 -9.73
CA GLN A 165 15.47 2.33 -10.07
C GLN A 165 16.46 1.22 -9.68
N PRO A 166 17.16 0.58 -10.64
CA PRO A 166 18.05 -0.53 -10.33
C PRO A 166 19.39 -0.12 -9.69
N LEU A 167 19.77 1.16 -9.72
CA LEU A 167 21.13 1.62 -9.43
C LEU A 167 21.28 2.48 -8.15
N LYS A 168 20.19 2.90 -7.51
CA LYS A 168 20.25 3.81 -6.34
C LYS A 168 19.98 3.01 -5.06
N ALA A 169 20.94 2.92 -4.15
CA ALA A 169 20.76 2.15 -2.92
C ALA A 169 19.80 2.86 -1.92
N PRO A 170 18.90 2.13 -1.23
CA PRO A 170 18.56 0.72 -1.48
C PRO A 170 17.65 0.60 -2.73
N ALA A 171 18.10 -0.20 -3.71
CA ALA A 171 17.55 -0.24 -5.07
C ALA A 171 16.13 -0.80 -5.16
N ASP A 172 15.64 -1.38 -4.07
CA ASP A 172 14.31 -1.94 -3.94
C ASP A 172 13.25 -0.93 -3.47
N HIS A 173 13.61 0.33 -3.26
CA HIS A 173 12.65 1.36 -2.81
C HIS A 173 12.49 2.54 -3.76
N TRP A 174 13.53 2.90 -4.49
CA TRP A 174 13.49 4.07 -5.38
C TRP A 174 12.67 3.79 -6.64
N LEU A 175 11.79 4.73 -6.99
CA LEU A 175 10.99 4.64 -8.19
C LEU A 175 11.63 5.45 -9.33
N ALA A 176 11.55 4.93 -10.55
CA ALA A 176 12.02 5.57 -11.78
C ALA A 176 11.08 6.70 -12.26
N MET A 177 10.21 7.20 -11.38
CA MET A 177 9.27 8.29 -11.63
C MET A 177 9.38 9.37 -10.56
N SER A 178 9.08 10.60 -10.94
CA SER A 178 9.04 11.72 -10.00
C SER A 178 7.80 11.66 -9.09
N GLY A 179 7.82 12.37 -7.97
CA GLY A 179 6.67 12.50 -7.07
C GLY A 179 5.43 13.07 -7.77
N LYS A 180 5.60 14.07 -8.63
CA LYS A 180 4.50 14.60 -9.48
C LYS A 180 3.93 13.53 -10.42
N GLN A 181 4.79 12.71 -11.04
CA GLN A 181 4.34 11.63 -11.92
C GLN A 181 3.58 10.55 -11.13
N LEU A 182 4.09 10.18 -9.95
CA LEU A 182 3.41 9.27 -9.03
C LEU A 182 2.01 9.79 -8.66
N LEU A 183 1.90 11.03 -8.18
CA LEU A 183 0.61 11.61 -7.79
C LEU A 183 -0.38 11.66 -8.95
N ARG A 184 0.06 12.04 -10.16
CA ARG A 184 -0.80 12.01 -11.37
C ARG A 184 -1.30 10.59 -11.67
N LYS A 185 -0.43 9.58 -11.53
CA LYS A 185 -0.78 8.18 -11.72
C LYS A 185 -1.82 7.72 -10.69
N LEU A 186 -1.64 8.08 -9.41
CA LEU A 186 -2.58 7.77 -8.34
C LEU A 186 -3.94 8.43 -8.56
N GLU A 187 -3.98 9.70 -8.97
CA GLU A 187 -5.22 10.39 -9.31
C GLU A 187 -5.94 9.74 -10.49
N ALA A 188 -5.21 9.34 -11.54
CA ALA A 188 -5.80 8.64 -12.67
C ALA A 188 -6.40 7.28 -12.24
N LEU A 189 -5.73 6.54 -11.36
CA LEU A 189 -6.24 5.27 -10.81
C LEU A 189 -7.47 5.49 -9.92
N LYS A 190 -7.46 6.52 -9.07
CA LYS A 190 -8.59 6.91 -8.24
C LYS A 190 -9.80 7.31 -9.08
N LYS A 191 -9.61 8.09 -10.14
CA LYS A 191 -10.67 8.48 -11.07
C LYS A 191 -11.25 7.28 -11.82
N ALA A 192 -10.41 6.33 -12.24
CA ALA A 192 -10.85 5.14 -12.97
C ALA A 192 -11.52 4.10 -12.05
N HIS A 193 -11.10 4.03 -10.78
CA HIS A 193 -11.52 3.01 -9.83
C HIS A 193 -11.86 3.60 -8.44
N PRO A 194 -12.83 4.52 -8.34
CA PRO A 194 -13.08 5.30 -7.12
C PRO A 194 -13.55 4.46 -5.93
N ASN A 195 -14.13 3.28 -6.19
CA ASN A 195 -14.65 2.39 -5.15
C ASN A 195 -13.58 1.50 -4.51
N VAL A 196 -12.40 1.42 -5.11
CA VAL A 196 -11.30 0.57 -4.61
C VAL A 196 -10.03 1.35 -4.33
N VAL A 197 -9.81 2.51 -4.95
CA VAL A 197 -8.60 3.32 -4.72
C VAL A 197 -8.91 4.50 -3.81
N SER A 198 -8.20 4.60 -2.70
CA SER A 198 -8.20 5.80 -1.85
C SER A 198 -6.77 6.10 -1.40
N PHE A 199 -6.39 7.37 -1.42
CA PHE A 199 -5.10 7.80 -0.92
C PHE A 199 -5.18 9.16 -0.23
N SER A 200 -4.29 9.37 0.74
CA SER A 200 -4.03 10.66 1.39
C SER A 200 -2.57 11.08 1.17
N VAL A 201 -2.33 12.39 1.23
CA VAL A 201 -1.00 12.98 1.18
C VAL A 201 -0.81 13.75 2.47
N GLU A 202 0.23 13.41 3.22
CA GLU A 202 0.52 13.97 4.53
C GLU A 202 1.94 14.55 4.53
N GLU A 203 2.17 15.57 5.35
CA GLU A 203 3.52 16.08 5.57
C GLU A 203 4.34 15.05 6.35
N ALA A 204 5.56 14.78 5.89
CA ALA A 204 6.46 13.92 6.64
C ALA A 204 6.97 14.62 7.91
N PRO A 205 7.22 13.88 9.01
CA PRO A 205 7.84 14.43 10.20
C PRO A 205 9.15 15.16 9.87
N ARG A 206 9.34 16.35 10.44
CA ARG A 206 10.49 17.22 10.14
C ARG A 206 11.05 17.85 11.41
N ALA A 207 12.37 17.83 11.54
CA ALA A 207 13.08 18.52 12.60
C ALA A 207 13.12 20.03 12.33
N LYS A 208 12.99 20.86 13.37
CA LYS A 208 13.09 22.32 13.24
C LYS A 208 14.50 22.80 12.88
N SER A 209 15.53 22.08 13.31
CA SER A 209 16.94 22.40 13.06
C SER A 209 17.80 21.15 13.15
N LYS A 210 18.96 21.18 12.47
CA LYS A 210 20.03 20.19 12.72
C LYS A 210 20.71 20.56 14.05
N PRO A 211 21.10 19.59 14.90
CA PRO A 211 21.91 19.86 16.06
C PRO A 211 23.18 20.59 15.60
N LYS A 212 23.55 21.66 16.31
CA LYS A 212 24.83 22.30 16.07
C LYS A 212 25.90 21.23 16.28
N PRO A 213 26.87 21.07 15.35
CA PRO A 213 27.98 20.18 15.60
C PRO A 213 28.61 20.57 16.93
N LEU A 214 28.85 19.59 17.80
CA LEU A 214 29.64 19.82 19.01
C LEU A 214 30.97 20.41 18.55
N GLN A 215 31.17 21.69 18.81
CA GLN A 215 32.48 22.31 18.67
C GLN A 215 33.31 21.72 19.80
N PHE A 216 33.92 20.56 19.56
CA PHE A 216 35.06 20.16 20.36
C PHE A 216 36.08 21.28 20.19
N GLY A 217 36.31 22.06 21.24
CA GLY A 217 37.40 23.02 21.26
C GLY A 217 38.65 22.30 20.76
N LYS A 218 39.44 22.94 19.87
CA LYS A 218 40.69 22.36 19.39
C LYS A 218 41.44 21.80 20.62
N PRO A 219 41.77 20.51 20.67
CA PRO A 219 42.53 19.98 21.80
C PRO A 219 43.81 20.79 21.90
N SER A 220 43.96 21.53 23.00
CA SER A 220 45.01 22.53 23.16
C SER A 220 46.40 21.92 23.25
N LYS A 221 46.51 20.60 23.47
CA LYS A 221 47.74 19.81 23.47
C LYS A 221 47.37 18.32 23.47
N PHE A 222 47.94 17.55 22.55
CA PHE A 222 48.09 16.11 22.73
C PHE A 222 49.42 15.90 23.46
N GLU A 223 49.39 15.65 24.77
CA GLU A 223 50.56 15.14 25.46
C GLU A 223 50.64 13.63 25.22
N LEU A 224 51.53 13.23 24.32
CA LEU A 224 51.94 11.85 24.17
C LEU A 224 52.86 11.51 25.35
N THR A 225 52.29 10.91 26.40
CA THR A 225 53.10 10.31 27.47
C THR A 225 53.66 8.99 26.95
N TYR A 226 54.95 8.97 26.61
CA TYR A 226 55.67 7.73 26.37
C TYR A 226 55.96 7.09 27.73
N LEU A 227 55.35 5.94 28.01
CA LEU A 227 55.75 5.08 29.12
C LEU A 227 57.04 4.36 28.70
N HIS A 228 58.13 4.63 29.43
CA HIS A 228 59.39 3.89 29.35
C HIS A 228 59.65 3.19 30.69
#